data_AF-A0A392PEY8-F1
#
_entry.id   AF-A0A392PEY8-F1
#
_cell.length_a   1.000
_cell.length_b   1.000
_cell.length_c   1.000
_cell.angle_alpha   90.00
_cell.angle_beta   90.00
_cell.angle_gamma   90.00
#
_symmetry.space_group_name_H-M   'P 1'
#
loop_
_entity.id
_entity.type
_entity.pdbx_description
1 polymer ?
#
loop_
_entity_poly.entity_id
_entity_poly.type
_entity_poly.pdbx_seq_one_letter_code
_entity_poly.pdbx_strand_id
1 'polypeptide(L)' 'LPLDQGGGEGKAMYIDAEGTFRPQRLLQIADRFGLNGADVLENVAYARAYNTDHQSRLLLEAASMMVDTRCDF' A
#
# COMPACT_ATOMS: atom_id res chain seq x y z
N LEU A 1 -4.45 9.92 1.40
CA LEU A 1 -4.99 11.10 2.11
C LEU A 1 -4.01 12.26 1.97
N PRO A 2 -4.51 13.48 1.73
CA PRO A 2 -3.77 14.73 1.78
C PRO A 2 -3.02 14.98 3.10
N LEU A 3 -1.93 15.76 3.07
CA LEU A 3 -1.12 16.11 4.24
C LEU A 3 -1.91 16.91 5.30
N ASP A 4 -2.78 17.81 4.85
CA ASP A 4 -3.65 18.63 5.70
C ASP A 4 -4.74 17.81 6.44
N GLN A 5 -5.01 16.59 5.96
CA GLN A 5 -5.89 15.61 6.60
C GLN A 5 -5.10 14.57 7.42
N GLY A 6 -3.81 14.80 7.68
CA GLY A 6 -2.93 13.89 8.40
C GLY A 6 -2.49 12.67 7.60
N GLY A 7 -2.66 12.70 6.28
CA GLY A 7 -2.21 11.67 5.35
C GLY A 7 -0.79 11.87 4.84
N GLY A 8 -0.28 10.93 4.06
CA GLY A 8 1.08 10.95 3.50
C GLY A 8 1.17 11.23 2.01
N GLU A 9 0.06 11.59 1.34
CA GLU A 9 -0.02 11.88 -0.12
C GLU A 9 0.72 10.88 -1.02
N GLY A 10 0.78 9.61 -0.60
CA GLY A 10 1.57 8.60 -1.28
C GLY A 10 0.90 7.24 -1.30
N LYS A 11 1.51 6.33 -2.05
CA LYS A 11 1.14 4.93 -2.12
C LYS A 11 1.58 4.18 -0.85
N ALA A 12 0.89 3.10 -0.53
CA ALA A 12 1.24 2.21 0.57
C ALA A 12 1.60 0.81 0.05
N MET A 13 2.59 0.17 0.68
CA MET A 13 2.95 -1.23 0.42
C MET A 13 2.47 -2.10 1.59
N TYR A 14 1.76 -3.18 1.30
CA TYR A 14 1.29 -4.16 2.27
C TYR A 14 1.93 -5.52 2.00
N ILE A 15 2.86 -5.94 2.87
CA ILE A 15 3.49 -7.25 2.81
C ILE A 15 2.79 -8.18 3.81
N ASP A 16 2.13 -9.21 3.30
CA ASP A 16 1.34 -10.15 4.08
C ASP A 16 2.06 -11.49 4.21
N ALA A 17 2.51 -11.80 5.43
CA ALA A 17 3.18 -13.06 5.74
C ALA A 17 2.20 -14.22 5.98
N GLU A 18 0.93 -13.91 6.29
CA GLU A 18 -0.03 -14.91 6.81
C GLU A 18 -1.23 -15.13 5.88
N GLY A 19 -1.39 -14.33 4.82
CA GLY A 19 -2.54 -14.42 3.92
C GLY A 19 -3.82 -13.81 4.51
N THR A 20 -3.69 -12.89 5.46
CA THR A 20 -4.82 -12.31 6.20
C THR A 20 -5.36 -11.03 5.57
N PHE A 21 -4.70 -10.52 4.53
CA PHE A 21 -5.15 -9.32 3.84
C PHE A 21 -6.52 -9.52 3.18
N ARG A 22 -7.40 -8.52 3.30
CA ARG A 22 -8.75 -8.48 2.74
C ARG A 22 -9.04 -7.09 2.18
N PRO A 23 -9.13 -6.92 0.84
CA PRO A 23 -9.39 -5.62 0.21
C PRO A 23 -10.67 -4.92 0.72
N GLN A 24 -11.67 -5.69 1.15
CA GLN A 24 -12.92 -5.16 1.68
C GLN A 24 -12.71 -4.27 2.92
N ARG A 25 -11.67 -4.55 3.73
CA ARG A 25 -11.34 -3.69 4.87
C ARG A 25 -10.90 -2.29 4.43
N LEU A 26 -10.17 -2.19 3.32
CA LEU A 26 -9.77 -0.90 2.75
C LEU A 26 -10.98 -0.15 2.19
N LEU A 27 -11.92 -0.84 1.56
CA LEU A 27 -13.17 -0.22 1.08
C LEU A 27 -14.00 0.37 2.24
N GLN A 28 -14.09 -0.34 3.37
CA GLN A 28 -14.77 0.18 4.56
C GLN A 28 -14.07 1.41 5.16
N ILE A 29 -12.74 1.44 5.13
CA ILE A 29 -11.96 2.60 5.57
C ILE A 29 -12.16 3.76 4.59
N ALA A 30 -12.12 3.50 3.28
CA ALA A 30 -12.33 4.51 2.24
C ALA A 30 -13.68 5.21 2.41
N ASP A 31 -14.75 4.43 2.61
CA ASP A 31 -16.10 4.94 2.85
C ASP A 31 -16.18 5.86 4.07
N ARG A 32 -15.54 5.47 5.19
CA ARG A 32 -15.47 6.29 6.42
C ARG A 32 -14.82 7.66 6.18
N PHE A 33 -13.83 7.74 5.30
CA PHE A 33 -13.11 8.98 4.97
C PHE A 33 -13.67 9.69 3.72
N GLY A 34 -14.76 9.19 3.13
CA GLY A 34 -15.34 9.76 1.90
C GLY A 34 -14.44 9.63 0.67
N LEU A 35 -13.56 8.64 0.64
CA LEU A 35 -12.62 8.38 -0.44
C LEU A 35 -13.21 7.41 -1.47
N ASN A 36 -12.81 7.53 -2.72
CA ASN A 36 -13.12 6.53 -3.74
C ASN A 36 -12.36 5.23 -3.42
N GLY A 37 -13.11 4.14 -3.22
CA GLY A 37 -12.55 2.84 -2.90
C GLY A 37 -11.63 2.27 -3.99
N ALA A 38 -11.91 2.52 -5.26
CA ALA A 38 -11.08 2.06 -6.38
C ALA A 38 -9.70 2.75 -6.34
N ASP A 39 -9.70 4.07 -6.16
CA ASP A 39 -8.46 4.87 -6.06
C ASP A 39 -7.65 4.45 -4.82
N VAL A 40 -8.31 4.14 -3.71
CA VAL A 40 -7.64 3.61 -2.50
C VAL A 40 -7.00 2.25 -2.79
N LEU A 41 -7.68 1.35 -3.49
CA LEU A 41 -7.12 0.04 -3.84
C LEU A 41 -5.95 0.15 -4.82
N GLU A 42 -6.00 1.07 -5.78
CA GLU A 42 -4.91 1.32 -6.74
C GLU A 42 -3.66 1.88 -6.05
N ASN A 43 -3.85 2.65 -4.98
CA ASN A 43 -2.76 3.22 -4.20
C ASN A 43 -2.14 2.24 -3.18
N VAL A 44 -2.65 1.02 -3.04
CA VAL A 44 -2.11 0.00 -2.14
C VAL A 44 -1.49 -1.14 -2.96
N ALA A 45 -0.16 -1.20 -2.97
CA ALA A 45 0.57 -2.36 -3.49
C ALA A 45 0.49 -3.50 -2.47
N TYR A 46 0.03 -4.68 -2.91
CA TYR A 46 -0.06 -5.88 -2.07
C TYR A 46 0.93 -6.94 -2.53
N ALA A 47 1.66 -7.53 -1.58
CA ALA A 47 2.51 -8.68 -1.84
C ALA A 47 2.37 -9.72 -0.72
N ARG A 48 2.36 -11.00 -1.09
CA ARG A 48 2.32 -12.10 -0.13
C ARG A 48 3.71 -12.73 0.03
N ALA A 49 4.25 -12.70 1.23
CA ALA A 49 5.48 -13.42 1.56
C ALA A 49 5.14 -14.87 1.93
N TYR A 50 5.88 -15.83 1.35
CA TYR A 50 5.70 -17.27 1.63
C TYR A 50 6.81 -17.82 2.54
N ASN A 51 7.91 -17.09 2.67
CA ASN A 51 9.06 -17.39 3.53
C ASN A 51 9.91 -16.12 3.71
N THR A 52 10.89 -16.17 4.61
CA THR A 52 11.75 -15.03 4.98
C THR A 52 12.59 -14.50 3.81
N ASP A 53 13.07 -15.39 2.93
CA ASP A 53 13.83 -15.00 1.74
C ASP A 53 12.95 -14.24 0.75
N HIS A 54 11.72 -14.71 0.54
CA HIS A 54 10.74 -14.03 -0.30
C HIS A 54 10.38 -12.67 0.30
N GLN A 55 10.17 -12.58 1.62
CA GLN A 55 9.92 -11.31 2.31
C GLN A 55 11.07 -10.31 2.10
N SER A 56 12.32 -10.76 2.18
CA SER A 56 13.50 -9.91 1.98
C SER A 56 13.57 -9.35 0.56
N ARG A 57 13.25 -10.15 -0.46
CA ARG A 57 13.18 -9.69 -1.85
C ARG A 57 12.05 -8.67 -2.05
N LEU A 58 10.86 -8.94 -1.51
CA LEU A 58 9.72 -8.03 -1.58
C LEU A 58 10.02 -6.67 -0.94
N LEU A 59 10.80 -6.64 0.14
CA LEU A 59 11.25 -5.39 0.76
C LEU A 59 12.18 -4.57 -0.15
N LEU A 60 13.10 -5.23 -0.86
CA LEU A 60 14.00 -4.56 -1.80
C LEU A 60 13.23 -3.99 -3.00
N GLU A 61 12.30 -4.77 -3.56
CA GLU A 61 11.41 -4.31 -4.62
C GLU A 61 10.52 -3.14 -4.15
N ALA A 62 10.00 -3.22 -2.93
CA ALA A 62 9.24 -2.15 -2.31
C ALA A 62 10.04 -0.85 -2.21
N ALA A 63 11.29 -0.94 -1.74
CA ALA A 63 12.17 0.20 -1.63
C ALA A 63 12.42 0.85 -3.00
N SER A 64 12.64 0.04 -4.05
CA SER A 64 12.79 0.55 -5.42
C SER A 64 11.54 1.29 -5.90
N MET A 65 10.35 0.67 -5.76
CA MET A 65 9.09 1.29 -6.16
C MET A 65 8.79 2.59 -5.41
N MET A 66 9.17 2.68 -4.13
CA MET A 66 9.00 3.88 -3.31
C MET A 66 9.94 5.03 -3.70
N VAL A 67 11.10 4.73 -4.28
CA VAL A 67 12.03 5.74 -4.81
C VAL A 67 11.52 6.29 -6.15
N ASP A 68 11.11 5.41 -7.07
CA ASP A 68 10.64 5.83 -8.40
C ASP A 68 9.38 6.71 -8.32
N THR A 69 8.49 6.44 -7.35
CA THR A 69 7.22 7.18 -7.21
C THR A 69 7.36 8.60 -6.64
N ARG A 70 8.56 9.03 -6.24
CA ARG A 70 8.82 10.37 -5.65
C ARG A 70 9.79 11.22 -6.46
N CYS A 71 10.26 10.75 -7.61
CA CYS A 71 11.24 11.46 -8.44
C CYS A 71 10.66 11.92 -9.78
N ASP A 72 9.49 12.56 -9.76
CA ASP A 72 9.05 13.45 -10.83
C ASP A 72 9.16 14.89 -10.30
N PHE A 73 10.31 15.55 -10.56
CA PHE A 73 10.50 17.00 -10.38
C PHE A 73 10.09 17.74 -11.66
#